data_AF-A0A1J5Q974-F1
#
_entry.id   AF-A0A1J5Q974-F1
#
_cell.length_a   1.000
_cell.length_b   1.000
_cell.length_c   1.000
_cell.angle_alpha   90.00
_cell.angle_beta   90.00
_cell.angle_gamma   90.00
#
_symmetry.space_group_name_H-M   'P 1'
#
loop_
_entity.id
_entity.type
_entity.pdbx_description
1 polymer ?
#
loop_
_entity_poly.entity_id
_entity_poly.type
_entity_poly.pdbx_seq_one_letter_code
_entity_poly.pdbx_strand_id
1 'polypeptide(L)'
;MTVPAQVDCLILGAGYPAALFLAQAGKSALMVDPIGNLGGDCLAEGCVPSKAVREAALVRGLADKFAHFGLRGAAQAEAAFGASAVAVTHDDYATDSRAQIYGETLGFIKLVFDLRNGLLLGAQIAGMDAAQLIAPLALALEQGLGAAALADTAFPHPMLSEGINKAARAFFSSLSP
;
A
#
# COMPACT_ATOMS: atom_id res chain seq x y z
N MET A 1 -6.99 44.72 2.60
CA MET A 1 -7.09 44.23 4.00
C MET A 1 -6.54 45.33 4.88
N THR A 2 -7.32 45.84 5.84
CA THR A 2 -6.84 46.83 6.82
C THR A 2 -6.15 46.09 7.96
N VAL A 3 -4.87 46.39 8.19
CA VAL A 3 -4.11 45.82 9.30
C VAL A 3 -4.65 46.42 10.60
N PRO A 4 -5.07 45.61 11.59
CA PRO A 4 -5.58 46.13 12.87
C PRO A 4 -4.48 46.92 13.60
N ALA A 5 -4.87 48.01 14.25
CA ALA A 5 -3.94 48.90 14.96
C ALA A 5 -3.31 48.24 16.22
N GLN A 6 -3.96 47.20 16.76
CA GLN A 6 -3.51 46.48 17.96
C GLN A 6 -3.96 45.01 17.91
N VAL A 7 -3.09 44.10 18.36
CA VAL A 7 -3.38 42.68 18.54
C VAL A 7 -2.73 42.14 19.81
N ASP A 8 -3.30 41.08 20.39
CA ASP A 8 -2.74 40.42 21.58
C ASP A 8 -1.43 39.68 21.25
N CYS A 9 -1.31 39.15 20.04
CA CYS A 9 -0.12 38.44 19.59
C CYS A 9 0.12 38.63 18.09
N LEU A 10 1.36 38.97 17.73
CA LEU A 10 1.85 38.98 16.36
C LEU A 10 2.63 37.68 16.12
N ILE A 11 2.20 36.89 15.13
CA ILE A 11 2.84 35.64 14.75
C ILE A 11 3.56 35.86 13.43
N LEU A 12 4.87 35.64 13.41
CA LEU A 12 5.71 35.79 12.24
C LEU A 12 5.94 34.41 11.59
N GLY A 13 5.41 34.18 10.39
CA GLY A 13 5.56 32.92 9.64
C GLY A 13 4.68 31.76 10.14
N ALA A 14 5.23 30.54 10.15
CA ALA A 14 4.51 29.31 10.46
C ALA A 14 4.15 29.20 11.96
N GLY A 15 2.89 29.52 12.30
CA GLY A 15 2.39 29.45 13.68
C GLY A 15 0.88 29.26 13.81
N TYR A 16 0.21 28.74 12.77
CA TYR A 16 -1.24 28.52 12.74
C TYR A 16 -1.82 27.78 13.97
N PRO A 17 -1.17 26.74 14.55
CA PRO A 17 -1.68 26.09 15.75
C PRO A 17 -1.72 27.04 16.97
N ALA A 18 -0.71 27.91 17.09
CA ALA A 18 -0.70 28.94 18.12
C ALA A 18 -1.77 30.01 17.86
N ALA A 19 -1.98 30.38 16.59
CA ALA A 19 -3.07 31.29 16.21
C ALA A 19 -4.46 30.72 16.55
N LEU A 20 -4.70 29.43 16.28
CA LEU A 20 -5.93 28.74 16.65
C LEU A 20 -6.12 28.67 18.16
N PHE A 21 -5.07 28.33 18.89
CA PHE A 21 -5.13 28.24 20.34
C PHE A 21 -5.43 29.60 20.98
N LEU A 22 -4.80 30.67 20.48
CA LEU A 22 -5.08 32.04 20.91
C LEU A 22 -6.52 32.45 20.57
N ALA A 23 -7.02 32.11 19.38
CA ALA A 23 -8.40 32.38 18.99
C ALA A 23 -9.40 31.66 19.92
N GLN A 24 -9.13 30.39 20.27
CA GLN A 24 -9.94 29.63 21.23
C GLN A 24 -9.90 30.24 22.64
N ALA A 25 -8.78 30.86 23.02
CA ALA A 25 -8.63 31.61 24.26
C ALA A 25 -9.25 33.03 24.19
N GLY A 26 -9.95 33.38 23.10
CA GLY A 26 -10.56 34.70 22.90
C GLY A 26 -9.54 35.82 22.67
N LYS A 27 -8.31 35.48 22.29
CA LYS A 27 -7.23 36.42 21.99
C LYS A 27 -7.13 36.69 20.50
N SER A 28 -6.84 37.93 20.14
CA SER A 28 -6.60 38.37 18.78
C SER A 28 -5.16 38.05 18.37
N ALA A 29 -5.01 37.25 17.31
CA ALA A 29 -3.72 36.94 16.71
C ALA A 29 -3.67 37.46 15.27
N LEU A 30 -2.62 38.22 14.93
CA LEU A 30 -2.32 38.60 13.54
C LEU A 30 -1.14 37.77 13.06
N MET A 31 -1.34 37.00 12.00
CA MET A 31 -0.28 36.26 11.35
C MET A 31 0.23 37.05 10.16
N VAL A 32 1.55 37.25 10.10
CA VAL A 32 2.23 37.96 9.02
C VAL A 32 3.21 37.00 8.37
N ASP A 33 3.02 36.77 7.08
CA ASP A 33 3.90 35.94 6.26
C ASP A 33 4.25 36.71 4.97
N PRO A 34 5.55 36.99 4.72
CA PRO A 34 5.97 37.71 3.52
C PRO A 34 5.77 36.92 2.21
N ILE A 35 5.62 35.60 2.29
CA ILE A 35 5.43 34.68 1.16
C ILE A 35 3.93 34.62 0.77
N GLY A 36 3.04 35.13 1.63
CA GLY A 36 1.59 35.16 1.40
C GLY A 36 0.92 33.80 1.54
N ASN A 37 1.65 32.75 1.92
CA ASN A 37 1.13 31.42 2.16
C ASN A 37 1.07 31.16 3.66
N LEU A 38 -0.13 31.22 4.25
CA LEU A 38 -0.40 31.19 5.70
C LEU A 38 -0.04 29.86 6.42
N GLY A 39 0.84 29.05 5.85
CA GLY A 39 1.44 27.85 6.44
C GLY A 39 2.96 27.89 6.60
N GLY A 40 3.62 28.94 6.08
CA GLY A 40 5.08 29.09 6.00
C GLY A 40 5.76 28.06 5.08
N ASP A 41 7.05 28.30 4.78
CA ASP A 41 7.82 27.45 3.86
C ASP A 41 7.78 25.98 4.26
N CYS A 42 7.98 25.63 5.53
CA CYS A 42 7.98 24.24 5.98
C CYS A 42 6.75 23.46 5.52
N LEU A 43 5.56 24.07 5.50
CA LEU A 43 4.31 23.43 5.07
C LEU A 43 4.08 23.56 3.55
N ALA A 44 4.52 24.67 2.95
CA ALA A 44 4.27 25.01 1.56
C ALA A 44 5.31 24.46 0.58
N GLU A 45 6.60 24.67 0.85
CA GLU A 45 7.71 24.39 -0.08
C GLU A 45 8.98 23.81 0.61
N GLY A 46 8.92 23.53 1.91
CA GLY A 46 10.04 23.21 2.77
C GLY A 46 10.05 21.76 3.26
N CYS A 47 10.36 21.55 4.54
CA CYS A 47 10.62 20.21 5.09
C CYS A 47 9.43 19.24 5.03
N VAL A 48 8.18 19.70 5.09
CA VAL A 48 7.00 18.81 5.06
C VAL A 48 6.75 18.27 3.65
N PRO A 49 6.63 19.09 2.59
CA PRO A 49 6.50 18.57 1.23
C PRO A 49 7.75 17.82 0.78
N SER A 50 8.96 18.28 1.13
CA SER A 50 10.18 17.54 0.78
C SER A 50 10.32 16.19 1.49
N LYS A 51 9.87 16.05 2.76
CA LYS A 51 9.81 14.75 3.43
C LYS A 51 8.72 13.86 2.86
N ALA A 52 7.56 14.40 2.50
CA ALA A 52 6.51 13.65 1.83
C ALA A 52 6.97 13.14 0.45
N VAL A 53 7.63 14.00 -0.35
CA VAL A 53 8.20 13.63 -1.66
C VAL A 53 9.37 12.66 -1.50
N ARG A 54 10.26 12.87 -0.52
CA ARG A 54 11.36 11.94 -0.22
C ARG A 54 10.84 10.60 0.23
N GLU A 55 9.81 10.56 1.07
CA GLU A 55 9.16 9.32 1.51
C GLU A 55 8.48 8.63 0.33
N ALA A 56 7.75 9.35 -0.52
CA ALA A 56 7.17 8.79 -1.73
C ALA A 56 8.25 8.23 -2.68
N ALA A 57 9.39 8.92 -2.82
CA ALA A 57 10.53 8.44 -3.59
C ALA A 57 11.20 7.23 -2.93
N LEU A 58 11.25 7.17 -1.60
CA LEU A 58 11.81 6.06 -0.83
C LEU A 58 10.91 4.82 -0.92
N VAL A 59 9.59 4.99 -0.76
CA VAL A 59 8.58 3.95 -0.97
C VAL A 59 8.63 3.43 -2.41
N ARG A 60 8.75 4.32 -3.40
CA ARG A 60 8.95 3.92 -4.80
C ARG A 60 10.25 3.15 -5.01
N GLY A 61 11.36 3.64 -4.46
CA GLY A 61 12.66 2.97 -4.56
C GLY A 61 12.71 1.64 -3.79
N LEU A 62 11.94 1.51 -2.70
CA LEU A 62 11.74 0.25 -2.00
C LEU A 62 10.91 -0.71 -2.83
N ALA A 63 9.88 -0.22 -3.53
CA ALA A 63 9.08 -1.03 -4.45
C ALA A 63 9.92 -1.62 -5.58
N ASP A 64 10.87 -0.86 -6.13
CA ASP A 64 11.82 -1.35 -7.13
C ASP A 64 12.77 -2.41 -6.55
N LYS A 65 13.02 -2.38 -5.23
CA LYS A 65 13.85 -3.36 -4.50
C LYS A 65 13.05 -4.55 -3.97
N PHE A 66 11.72 -4.58 -4.11
CA PHE A 66 10.90 -5.71 -3.67
C PHE A 66 11.33 -7.02 -4.31
N ALA A 67 11.78 -7.01 -5.58
CA ALA A 67 12.36 -8.20 -6.21
C ALA A 67 13.66 -8.67 -5.52
N HIS A 68 14.52 -7.75 -5.09
CA HIS A 68 15.76 -8.07 -4.36
C HIS A 68 15.47 -8.73 -2.99
N PHE A 69 14.39 -8.32 -2.33
CA PHE A 69 13.93 -8.93 -1.08
C PHE A 69 13.05 -10.19 -1.27
N GLY A 70 12.90 -10.67 -2.51
CA GLY A 70 12.04 -11.81 -2.84
C GLY A 70 10.54 -11.51 -2.79
N LEU A 71 10.17 -10.25 -2.51
CA LEU A 71 8.78 -9.81 -2.40
C LEU A 71 8.05 -9.82 -3.75
N ARG A 72 8.76 -9.69 -4.88
CA ARG A 72 8.18 -9.79 -6.23
C ARG A 72 8.95 -10.75 -7.14
N GLY A 73 8.25 -11.40 -8.06
CA GLY A 73 8.81 -12.33 -9.04
C GLY A 73 9.02 -13.76 -8.53
N ALA A 74 9.45 -14.63 -9.45
CA ALA A 74 9.57 -16.07 -9.22
C ALA A 74 10.92 -16.49 -8.61
N ALA A 75 11.98 -15.68 -8.75
CA ALA A 75 13.35 -16.03 -8.42
C ALA A 75 13.55 -16.67 -7.03
N GLN A 76 12.88 -16.18 -5.98
CA GLN A 76 12.98 -16.77 -4.64
C GLN A 76 12.38 -18.18 -4.58
N ALA A 77 11.20 -18.37 -5.18
CA ALA A 77 10.53 -19.67 -5.21
C ALA A 77 11.30 -20.64 -6.12
N GLU A 78 11.77 -20.18 -7.28
CA GLU A 78 12.58 -20.97 -8.21
C GLU A 78 13.92 -21.36 -7.59
N ALA A 79 14.55 -20.47 -6.80
CA ALA A 79 15.78 -20.80 -6.07
C ALA A 79 15.55 -21.82 -4.95
N ALA A 80 14.39 -21.78 -4.28
CA ALA A 80 14.06 -22.69 -3.18
C ALA A 80 13.60 -24.07 -3.66
N PHE A 81 12.81 -24.13 -4.74
CA PHE A 81 12.13 -25.35 -5.18
C PHE A 81 12.56 -25.83 -6.57
N GLY A 82 13.26 -25.00 -7.35
CA GLY A 82 13.60 -25.24 -8.75
C GLY A 82 12.58 -24.61 -9.71
N ALA A 83 13.07 -23.93 -10.75
CA ALA A 83 12.20 -23.22 -11.71
C ALA A 83 11.19 -24.13 -12.43
N SER A 84 11.56 -25.39 -12.68
CA SER A 84 10.68 -26.37 -13.31
C SER A 84 9.70 -27.06 -12.35
N ALA A 85 9.76 -26.73 -11.05
CA ALA A 85 8.93 -27.37 -10.03
C ALA A 85 7.78 -26.49 -9.55
N VAL A 86 7.83 -25.17 -9.78
CA VAL A 86 6.87 -24.22 -9.22
C VAL A 86 6.28 -23.29 -10.26
N ALA A 87 5.02 -22.95 -10.05
CA ALA A 87 4.34 -21.86 -10.74
C ALA A 87 4.17 -20.70 -9.75
N VAL A 88 4.57 -19.51 -10.16
CA VAL A 88 4.39 -18.28 -9.36
C VAL A 88 3.36 -17.41 -10.07
N THR A 89 2.29 -17.11 -9.37
CA THR A 89 1.18 -16.31 -9.89
C THR A 89 0.93 -15.10 -9.01
N HIS A 90 0.27 -14.09 -9.56
CA HIS A 90 -0.02 -12.87 -8.82
C HIS A 90 -1.34 -12.21 -9.23
N ASP A 91 -1.87 -11.38 -8.35
CA ASP A 91 -2.92 -10.39 -8.60
C ASP A 91 -2.41 -9.03 -8.11
N ASP A 92 -2.45 -8.01 -8.98
CA ASP A 92 -1.96 -6.66 -8.66
C ASP A 92 -3.14 -5.76 -8.23
N TYR A 93 -2.94 -5.03 -7.12
CA TYR A 93 -3.97 -4.14 -6.57
C TYR A 93 -4.33 -2.99 -7.52
N ALA A 94 -3.46 -2.66 -8.48
CA ALA A 94 -3.77 -1.71 -9.55
C ALA A 94 -4.99 -2.14 -10.40
N THR A 95 -5.26 -3.44 -10.48
CA THR A 95 -6.38 -4.01 -11.24
C THR A 95 -7.52 -4.54 -10.35
N ASP A 96 -7.39 -4.39 -9.03
CA ASP A 96 -8.42 -4.87 -8.10
C ASP A 96 -9.49 -3.81 -7.80
N SER A 97 -10.76 -4.19 -7.94
CA SER A 97 -11.90 -3.29 -7.76
C SER A 97 -11.98 -2.73 -6.34
N ARG A 98 -11.69 -3.54 -5.31
CA ARG A 98 -11.72 -3.09 -3.91
C ARG A 98 -10.57 -2.12 -3.66
N ALA A 99 -9.37 -2.44 -4.10
CA ALA A 99 -8.23 -1.53 -4.00
C ALA A 99 -8.50 -0.17 -4.67
N GLN A 100 -9.08 -0.19 -5.87
CA GLN A 100 -9.45 1.04 -6.60
C GLN A 100 -10.51 1.88 -5.86
N ILE A 101 -11.53 1.23 -5.27
CA ILE A 101 -12.58 1.93 -4.49
C ILE A 101 -11.98 2.71 -3.32
N TYR A 102 -10.97 2.17 -2.65
CA TYR A 102 -10.32 2.82 -1.51
C TYR A 102 -9.13 3.73 -1.89
N GLY A 103 -8.73 3.76 -3.17
CA GLY A 103 -7.52 4.45 -3.62
C GLY A 103 -6.21 3.78 -3.22
N GLU A 104 -6.26 2.62 -2.57
CA GLU A 104 -5.12 1.86 -2.05
C GLU A 104 -4.63 0.82 -3.07
N THR A 105 -4.17 1.33 -4.22
CA THR A 105 -3.80 0.50 -5.40
C THR A 105 -2.36 -0.02 -5.39
N LEU A 106 -1.56 0.37 -4.39
CA LEU A 106 -0.21 -0.14 -4.20
C LEU A 106 -0.25 -1.46 -3.43
N GLY A 107 0.04 -2.55 -4.12
CA GLY A 107 0.07 -3.87 -3.48
C GLY A 107 -0.08 -5.02 -4.47
N PHE A 108 -0.01 -6.23 -3.94
CA PHE A 108 -0.21 -7.46 -4.69
C PHE A 108 -0.47 -8.63 -3.75
N ILE A 109 -1.09 -9.68 -4.31
CA ILE A 109 -1.12 -11.03 -3.76
C ILE A 109 -0.31 -11.91 -4.70
N LYS A 110 0.65 -12.67 -4.16
CA LYS A 110 1.47 -13.64 -4.89
C LYS A 110 1.27 -15.01 -4.28
N LEU A 111 1.02 -16.00 -5.14
CA LEU A 111 0.88 -17.40 -4.74
C LEU A 111 1.93 -18.24 -5.45
N VAL A 112 2.42 -19.27 -4.76
CA VAL A 112 3.40 -20.22 -5.28
C VAL A 112 2.78 -21.60 -5.22
N PHE A 113 2.71 -22.28 -6.35
CA PHE A 113 2.12 -23.62 -6.48
C PHE A 113 3.17 -24.63 -6.94
N ASP A 114 3.03 -25.88 -6.51
CA ASP A 114 3.76 -27.02 -7.09
C ASP A 114 3.15 -27.33 -8.47
N LEU A 115 3.97 -27.32 -9.53
CA LEU A 115 3.51 -27.57 -10.90
C LEU A 115 2.94 -28.98 -11.09
N ARG A 116 3.35 -29.96 -10.29
CA ARG A 116 3.00 -31.37 -10.48
C ARG A 116 1.58 -31.69 -10.03
N ASN A 117 1.14 -31.07 -8.95
CA ASN A 117 -0.12 -31.41 -8.28
C ASN A 117 -0.99 -30.18 -7.96
N GLY A 118 -0.50 -28.97 -8.23
CA GLY A 118 -1.21 -27.71 -8.00
C GLY A 118 -1.35 -27.32 -6.54
N LEU A 119 -0.64 -27.97 -5.61
CA LEU A 119 -0.68 -27.62 -4.18
C LEU A 119 -0.08 -26.25 -3.93
N LEU A 120 -0.69 -25.49 -3.02
CA LEU A 120 -0.12 -24.23 -2.55
C LEU A 120 1.14 -24.54 -1.73
N LEU A 121 2.27 -23.93 -2.09
CA LEU A 121 3.55 -24.04 -1.40
C LEU A 121 3.87 -22.79 -0.57
N GLY A 122 3.31 -21.65 -0.96
CA GLY A 122 3.53 -20.41 -0.26
C GLY A 122 2.67 -19.28 -0.80
N ALA A 123 2.53 -18.24 0.02
CA ALA A 123 1.82 -17.03 -0.31
C ALA A 123 2.56 -15.81 0.21
N GLN A 124 2.38 -14.70 -0.47
CA GLN A 124 2.96 -13.43 -0.11
C GLN A 124 1.99 -12.31 -0.46
N ILE A 125 1.78 -11.41 0.50
CA ILE A 125 0.84 -10.30 0.33
C ILE A 125 1.53 -9.03 0.81
N ALA A 126 1.41 -7.97 0.03
CA ALA A 126 1.81 -6.64 0.43
C ALA A 126 0.72 -5.65 0.00
N GLY A 127 0.28 -4.80 0.92
CA GLY A 127 -0.78 -3.81 0.67
C GLY A 127 -1.90 -3.89 1.72
N MET A 128 -2.98 -3.16 1.45
CA MET A 128 -4.22 -3.16 2.24
C MET A 128 -4.70 -4.59 2.55
N ASP A 129 -5.17 -4.79 3.78
CA ASP A 129 -5.68 -6.06 4.33
C ASP A 129 -4.74 -7.28 4.30
N ALA A 130 -3.43 -7.10 4.05
CA ALA A 130 -2.48 -8.23 4.02
C ALA A 130 -2.53 -9.10 5.29
N ALA A 131 -2.69 -8.48 6.47
CA ALA A 131 -2.81 -9.19 7.74
C ALA A 131 -4.09 -10.05 7.86
N GLN A 132 -5.17 -9.68 7.16
CA GLN A 132 -6.41 -10.45 7.14
C GLN A 132 -6.39 -11.54 6.07
N LEU A 133 -5.77 -11.25 4.92
CA LEU A 133 -5.69 -12.17 3.79
C LEU A 133 -4.66 -13.29 3.99
N ILE A 134 -3.64 -13.09 4.84
CA ILE A 134 -2.64 -14.12 5.10
C ILE A 134 -3.22 -15.31 5.90
N ALA A 135 -4.19 -15.06 6.78
CA ALA A 135 -4.80 -16.09 7.63
C ALA A 135 -5.48 -17.23 6.84
N PRO A 136 -6.37 -16.98 5.87
CA PRO A 136 -6.96 -18.05 5.07
C PRO A 136 -5.93 -18.79 4.20
N LEU A 137 -4.85 -18.12 3.77
CA LEU A 137 -3.77 -18.77 3.01
C LEU A 137 -2.90 -19.66 3.90
N ALA A 138 -2.63 -19.25 5.15
CA ALA A 138 -1.97 -20.10 6.13
C ALA A 138 -2.80 -21.36 6.42
N LEU A 139 -4.11 -21.21 6.60
CA LEU A 139 -5.02 -22.36 6.76
C LEU A 139 -5.02 -23.25 5.51
N ALA A 140 -5.03 -22.66 4.30
CA ALA A 140 -4.97 -23.42 3.05
C ALA A 140 -3.68 -24.25 2.95
N LEU A 141 -2.54 -23.70 3.36
CA LEU A 141 -1.27 -24.42 3.44
C LEU A 141 -1.34 -25.59 4.43
N GLU A 142 -1.86 -25.35 5.64
CA GLU A 142 -2.02 -26.39 6.67
C GLU A 142 -2.95 -27.53 6.22
N GLN A 143 -3.99 -27.21 5.45
CA GLN A 143 -4.94 -28.20 4.92
C GLN A 143 -4.49 -28.82 3.59
N GLY A 144 -3.33 -28.44 3.04
CA GLY A 144 -2.84 -28.95 1.76
C GLY A 144 -3.77 -28.61 0.59
N LEU A 145 -4.35 -27.41 0.56
CA LEU A 145 -5.21 -26.97 -0.53
C LEU A 145 -4.37 -26.50 -1.73
N GLY A 146 -4.90 -26.71 -2.92
CA GLY A 146 -4.28 -26.33 -4.18
C GLY A 146 -5.03 -25.23 -4.94
N ALA A 147 -4.50 -24.88 -6.12
CA ALA A 147 -5.03 -23.85 -7.00
C ALA A 147 -6.52 -24.04 -7.32
N ALA A 148 -6.98 -25.29 -7.48
CA ALA A 148 -8.40 -25.59 -7.78
C ALA A 148 -9.33 -25.18 -6.62
N ALA A 149 -8.99 -25.61 -5.39
CA ALA A 149 -9.80 -25.29 -4.22
C ALA A 149 -9.83 -23.77 -3.95
N LEU A 150 -8.70 -23.09 -4.11
CA LEU A 150 -8.63 -21.64 -3.96
C LEU A 150 -9.41 -20.92 -5.06
N ALA A 151 -9.30 -21.35 -6.32
CA ALA A 151 -10.01 -20.74 -7.44
C ALA A 151 -11.54 -20.85 -7.32
N ASP A 152 -12.03 -21.93 -6.72
CA ASP A 152 -13.47 -22.22 -6.55
C ASP A 152 -14.04 -21.73 -5.21
N THR A 153 -13.20 -21.21 -4.32
CA THR A 153 -13.66 -20.64 -3.04
C THR A 153 -14.52 -19.41 -3.31
N ALA A 154 -15.72 -19.36 -2.73
CA ALA A 154 -16.64 -18.25 -2.91
C ALA A 154 -16.26 -17.05 -2.01
N PHE A 155 -15.30 -16.24 -2.45
CA PHE A 155 -15.03 -14.96 -1.78
C PHE A 155 -16.12 -13.93 -2.09
N PRO A 156 -16.49 -13.07 -1.11
CA PRO A 156 -17.46 -12.01 -1.34
C PRO A 156 -16.95 -10.97 -2.35
N HIS A 157 -17.85 -10.44 -3.17
CA HIS A 157 -17.56 -9.36 -4.12
C HIS A 157 -18.23 -8.03 -3.71
N PRO A 158 -17.56 -6.87 -3.78
CA PRO A 158 -16.14 -6.67 -4.07
C PRO A 158 -15.28 -6.76 -2.79
N MET A 159 -14.24 -7.61 -2.78
CA MET A 159 -13.26 -7.73 -1.70
C MET A 159 -11.86 -8.05 -2.24
N LEU A 160 -10.81 -7.64 -1.53
CA LEU A 160 -9.42 -7.99 -1.87
C LEU A 160 -9.16 -9.50 -1.84
N SER A 161 -9.96 -10.27 -1.10
CA SER A 161 -9.88 -11.73 -1.07
C SER A 161 -10.18 -12.37 -2.43
N GLU A 162 -10.90 -11.69 -3.32
CA GLU A 162 -11.07 -12.14 -4.70
C GLU A 162 -9.75 -12.20 -5.47
N GLY A 163 -8.75 -11.41 -5.06
CA GLY A 163 -7.40 -11.49 -5.60
C GLY A 163 -6.73 -12.85 -5.37
N ILE A 164 -7.12 -13.59 -4.31
CA ILE A 164 -6.70 -14.98 -4.11
C ILE A 164 -7.25 -15.86 -5.24
N ASN A 165 -8.51 -15.71 -5.61
CA ASN A 165 -9.11 -16.48 -6.71
C ASN A 165 -8.48 -16.13 -8.05
N LYS A 166 -8.23 -14.84 -8.32
CA LYS A 166 -7.58 -14.39 -9.55
C LYS A 166 -6.17 -14.97 -9.66
N ALA A 167 -5.37 -14.85 -8.61
CA ALA A 167 -4.02 -15.41 -8.55
C ALA A 167 -4.03 -16.94 -8.66
N ALA A 168 -4.98 -17.62 -8.03
CA ALA A 168 -5.12 -19.08 -8.14
C ALA A 168 -5.53 -19.52 -9.55
N ARG A 169 -6.44 -18.80 -10.21
CA ARG A 169 -6.86 -19.10 -11.59
C ARG A 169 -5.75 -18.91 -12.61
N ALA A 170 -4.86 -17.94 -12.38
CA ALA A 170 -3.69 -17.72 -13.21
C ALA A 170 -2.75 -18.95 -13.28
N PHE A 171 -2.78 -19.84 -12.28
CA PHE A 171 -2.03 -21.10 -12.31
C PHE A 171 -2.44 -21.97 -13.50
N PHE A 172 -3.74 -22.10 -13.75
CA PHE A 172 -4.23 -22.92 -14.87
C PHE A 172 -3.88 -22.32 -16.23
N SER A 173 -3.79 -20.99 -16.28
CA SER A 173 -3.32 -20.29 -17.48
C SER A 173 -1.83 -20.55 -17.72
N SER A 174 -1.02 -20.71 -16.67
CA SER A 174 0.41 -21.05 -16.80
C SER A 174 0.70 -22.49 -17.21
N LEU A 175 -0.30 -23.38 -17.17
CA LEU A 175 -0.17 -24.77 -17.61
C LEU A 175 -0.49 -24.98 -19.11
N SER A 176 -1.10 -23.98 -19.76
CA SER A 176 -1.40 -24.04 -21.20
C SER A 176 -0.24 -23.43 -22.00
N PRO A 177 0.32 -24.16 -22.99
CA PRO A 177 1.45 -23.68 -23.79
C PRO A 177 1.09 -22.52 -24.73
#